data_AF-A0A6M0FE47-F1
#
_entry.id   AF-A0A6M0FE47-F1
#
_cell.length_a   1.000
_cell.length_b   1.000
_cell.length_c   1.000
_cell.angle_alpha   90.00
_cell.angle_beta   90.00
_cell.angle_gamma   90.00
#
_symmetry.space_group_name_H-M   'P 1'
#
loop_
_entity.id
_entity.type
_entity.pdbx_description
1 polymer ?
#
loop_
_entity_poly.entity_id
_entity_poly.type
_entity_poly.pdbx_seq_one_letter_code
_entity_poly.pdbx_strand_id
1 'polypeptide(L)' 'MLTTFVSNEDKGTSDLVIIDAANFEEEPLAKIHLPVRVPTGFHGNWIST' A
#
# COMPACT_ATOMS: atom_id res chain seq x y z
N MET A 1 -2.60 -11.36 -4.94
CA MET A 1 -2.38 -9.90 -4.85
C MET A 1 -2.49 -9.49 -3.38
N LEU A 2 -1.50 -8.75 -2.89
CA LEU A 2 -1.55 -8.08 -1.59
C LEU A 2 -1.67 -6.58 -1.81
N THR A 3 -2.56 -5.93 -1.07
CA THR A 3 -2.74 -4.48 -1.10
C THR A 3 -2.54 -3.94 0.30
N THR A 4 -1.60 -3.01 0.49
CA THR A 4 -1.29 -2.43 1.80
C THR A 4 -0.83 -0.98 1.71
N PHE A 5 -0.92 -0.26 2.82
CA PHE A 5 -0.36 1.08 2.95
C PHE A 5 1.08 1.01 3.46
N VAL A 6 1.96 1.81 2.84
CA VAL A 6 3.33 2.05 3.31
C VAL A 6 3.43 3.51 3.72
N SER A 7 3.89 3.78 4.95
CA SER A 7 4.10 5.14 5.45
C SER A 7 5.55 5.56 5.25
N ASN A 8 5.77 6.75 4.67
CA ASN A 8 7.07 7.42 4.63
C ASN A 8 7.07 8.50 5.73
N GLU A 9 7.72 8.20 6.85
CA GLU A 9 7.71 9.10 8.01
C GLU A 9 8.50 10.39 7.77
N ASP A 10 9.62 10.33 7.04
CA ASP A 10 10.45 11.49 6.72
C ASP A 10 9.70 12.54 5.90
N LYS A 11 8.82 12.09 4.99
CA LYS A 11 8.04 12.96 4.10
C LYS A 11 6.64 13.25 4.60
N GLY A 12 6.16 12.53 5.63
CA GLY A 12 4.79 12.61 6.08
C GLY A 12 3.77 12.18 5.01
N THR A 13 4.13 11.25 4.13
CA THR A 13 3.31 10.75 3.02
C THR A 13 3.04 9.24 3.14
N SER A 14 2.16 8.71 2.29
CA SER A 14 1.92 7.27 2.18
C SER A 14 1.81 6.82 0.73
N ASP A 15 2.07 5.54 0.50
CA ASP A 15 1.76 4.85 -0.75
C ASP A 15 0.75 3.73 -0.49
N LEU A 16 -0.21 3.55 -1.40
CA LEU A 16 -0.93 2.28 -1.51
C LEU A 16 -0.13 1.40 -2.49
N VAL A 17 0.41 0.29 -2.00
CA VAL A 17 1.20 -0.63 -2.80
C VAL A 17 0.40 -1.88 -3.13
N ILE A 18 0.54 -2.34 -4.37
CA ILE A 18 -0.04 -3.59 -4.86
C ILE A 18 1.12 -4.53 -5.20
N ILE A 19 1.16 -5.67 -4.54
CA ILE A 19 2.24 -6.65 -4.64
C ILE A 19 1.69 -7.96 -5.21
N ASP A 20 2.47 -8.63 -6.06
CA ASP A 20 2.20 -10.01 -6.39
C ASP A 20 2.46 -10.89 -5.16
N ALA A 21 1.39 -11.45 -4.60
CA ALA A 21 1.47 -12.24 -3.38
C ALA A 21 2.22 -13.57 -3.59
N ALA A 22 2.44 -14.01 -4.84
CA ALA A 22 3.26 -15.18 -5.13
C ALA A 22 4.77 -14.85 -5.21
N ASN A 23 5.13 -13.58 -5.42
CA ASN A 23 6.50 -13.14 -5.74
C ASN A 23 6.87 -11.86 -4.96
N PHE A 24 7.06 -11.99 -3.65
CA PHE A 24 7.30 -10.85 -2.75
C PHE A 24 8.65 -10.13 -2.93
N GLU A 25 9.63 -10.79 -3.55
CA GLU A 25 10.98 -10.23 -3.75
C GLU A 25 11.05 -9.29 -4.97
N GLU A 26 10.06 -9.35 -5.85
CA GLU A 26 9.96 -8.49 -7.03
C GLU A 26 9.47 -7.08 -6.70
N GLU A 27 9.64 -6.15 -7.65
CA GLU A 27 9.06 -4.82 -7.49
C GLU A 27 7.51 -4.87 -7.43
N PRO A 28 6.87 -3.94 -6.68
CA PRO A 28 5.41 -3.88 -6.62
C PRO A 28 4.80 -3.69 -8.01
N LEU A 29 3.72 -4.42 -8.28
CA LEU A 29 2.93 -4.32 -9.51
C LEU A 29 2.42 -2.89 -9.75
N ALA A 30 2.09 -2.18 -8.66
CA ALA A 30 1.75 -0.77 -8.69
C ALA A 30 2.06 -0.07 -7.36
N LYS A 31 2.32 1.23 -7.43
CA LYS A 31 2.40 2.15 -6.30
C LYS A 31 1.52 3.37 -6.58
N ILE A 32 0.57 3.66 -5.71
CA ILE A 32 -0.28 4.84 -5.78
C ILE A 32 0.17 5.81 -4.70
N HIS A 33 0.73 6.94 -5.14
CA HIS A 33 1.27 7.97 -4.25
C HIS A 33 0.16 8.81 -3.62
N LEU A 34 0.18 8.94 -2.28
CA LEU A 34 -0.71 9.81 -1.53
C LEU A 34 0.08 11.01 -0.98
N PRO A 35 -0.40 12.25 -1.16
CA PRO A 35 0.33 13.45 -0.73
C PRO A 35 0.31 13.66 0.79
N VAL A 36 -0.30 12.75 1.55
CA VAL A 36 -0.43 12.79 3.00
C VAL A 36 -0.33 11.39 3.59
N ARG A 37 0.18 11.29 4.83
CA ARG A 37 0.26 10.04 5.58
C ARG A 37 -1.14 9.52 5.94
N VAL A 38 -1.38 8.25 5.65
CA VAL A 38 -2.53 7.51 6.19
C VAL A 38 -2.22 7.11 7.64
N PRO A 39 -3.03 7.50 8.64
CA PRO A 39 -2.82 7.10 10.03
C PRO A 39 -2.90 5.57 10.21
N THR A 40 -2.24 5.04 11.23
CA THR A 40 -2.32 3.61 11.57
C THR A 40 -3.77 3.21 11.82
N GLY A 41 -4.32 2.38 10.94
CA GLY A 41 -5.68 1.87 11.03
C GLY A 41 -5.75 0.48 11.65
N PHE A 42 -6.85 -0.22 11.40
CA PHE A 42 -7.08 -1.61 11.83
C PHE A 42 -7.23 -2.53 10.61
N HIS A 43 -8.48 -2.80 10.20
CA HIS A 43 -8.80 -3.75 9.15
C HIS A 43 -9.29 -3.01 7.89
N GLY A 44 -9.06 -3.62 6.74
CA GLY A 44 -9.64 -3.22 5.46
C GLY A 44 -10.34 -4.41 4.79
N ASN A 45 -11.28 -4.12 3.90
CA ASN A 45 -11.93 -5.13 3.06
C ASN A 45 -11.76 -4.75 1.59
N TRP A 46 -11.62 -5.76 0.74
CA TRP A 46 -11.74 -5.61 -0.71
C TRP A 46 -13.10 -6.17 -1.13
N ILE A 47 -13.80 -5.46 -2.00
CA ILE A 47 -15.09 -5.90 -2.56
C ILE A 47 -14.90 -6.03 -4.06
N SER A 48 -15.17 -7.23 -4.59
CA SER A 48 -15.22 -7.44 -6.04
C SER A 48 -16.47 -6.79 -6.63
N THR A 49 -16.32 -6.24 -7.83
CA THR A 49 -17.44 -5.78 -8.66
C THR A 49 -18.20 -6.94 -9.30
#